data_AF-A0A2E2YSL3-F1
#
_entry.id   AF-A0A2E2YSL3-F1
#
_cell.length_a   1.000
_cell.length_b   1.000
_cell.length_c   1.000
_cell.angle_alpha   90.00
_cell.angle_beta   90.00
_cell.angle_gamma   90.00
#
_symmetry.space_group_name_H-M   'P 1'
#
loop_
_entity.id
_entity.type
_entity.pdbx_description
1 polymer ?
#
loop_
_entity_poly.entity_id
_entity_poly.type
_entity_poly.pdbx_seq_one_letter_code
_entity_poly.pdbx_strand_id
1 'polypeptide(L)'
;MVTFPSVAWFDSVRKVFNNEDSYRGGGGGQCNCVAGMKIGRDIFVLTFEGFECIQAVKTDKSGLDPVDFFLDMAPGEWRAMLENIMENGHADLEYTLNTLDLDRENGLATSMHGDQYREDLFFRYNQTFQYFFDASARVKTKFGGK
;
A
#
# COMPACT_ATOMS: atom_id res chain seq x y z
N MET A 1 13.96 0.18 14.96
CA MET A 1 12.62 -0.30 14.55
C MET A 1 11.75 0.90 14.27
N VAL A 2 10.92 0.85 13.23
CA VAL A 2 10.03 1.95 12.83
C VAL A 2 8.58 1.53 13.06
N THR A 3 7.77 2.42 13.65
CA THR A 3 6.39 2.07 14.04
C THR A 3 5.45 2.09 12.84
N PHE A 4 4.75 0.98 12.60
CA PHE A 4 3.58 0.96 11.73
C PHE A 4 2.29 1.23 12.54
N PRO A 5 1.35 2.04 12.02
CA PRO A 5 1.49 2.90 10.83
C PRO A 5 2.10 4.27 11.17
N SER A 6 3.02 4.78 10.35
CA SER A 6 3.54 6.15 10.46
C SER A 6 4.19 6.62 9.15
N VAL A 7 4.30 7.94 8.95
CA VAL A 7 5.03 8.50 7.79
C VAL A 7 6.46 7.97 7.74
N ALA A 8 7.15 7.91 8.90
CA ALA A 8 8.51 7.38 8.98
C ALA A 8 8.61 5.91 8.54
N TRP A 9 7.56 5.11 8.75
CA TRP A 9 7.50 3.73 8.27
C TRP A 9 7.37 3.68 6.75
N PHE A 10 6.43 4.43 6.17
CA PHE A 10 6.29 4.53 4.72
C PHE A 10 7.54 5.10 4.05
N ASP A 11 8.19 6.09 4.66
CA ASP A 11 9.49 6.62 4.23
C ASP A 11 10.61 5.56 4.25
N SER A 12 10.55 4.61 5.19
CA SER A 12 11.53 3.52 5.26
C SER A 12 11.26 2.49 4.17
N VAL A 13 9.99 2.15 3.92
CA VAL A 13 9.58 1.21 2.88
C VAL A 13 9.90 1.76 1.49
N ARG A 14 9.54 3.02 1.20
CA ARG A 14 9.83 3.63 -0.11
C ARG A 14 11.31 3.71 -0.42
N LYS A 15 12.17 3.91 0.59
CA LYS A 15 13.63 3.87 0.40
C LYS A 15 14.11 2.50 -0.07
N VAL A 16 13.53 1.42 0.46
CA VAL A 16 13.84 0.07 0.00
C VAL A 16 13.31 -0.13 -1.42
N PHE A 17 12.02 0.16 -1.64
CA PHE A 17 11.35 0.00 -2.91
C PHE A 17 12.03 0.76 -4.06
N ASN A 18 12.36 2.05 -3.87
CA ASN A 18 12.97 2.89 -4.91
C ASN A 18 14.41 2.43 -5.28
N ASN A 19 15.10 1.72 -4.38
CA ASN A 19 16.46 1.20 -4.61
C ASN A 19 16.48 -0.27 -5.08
N GLU A 20 15.33 -0.86 -5.41
CA GLU A 20 15.21 -2.25 -5.81
C GLU A 20 14.74 -2.36 -7.28
N ASP A 21 15.70 -2.56 -8.18
CA ASP A 21 15.44 -2.64 -9.63
C ASP A 21 14.57 -3.85 -10.01
N SER A 22 14.57 -4.92 -9.20
CA SER A 22 13.76 -6.12 -9.50
C SER A 22 12.25 -5.86 -9.49
N TYR A 23 11.78 -4.80 -8.82
CA TYR A 23 10.37 -4.40 -8.82
C TYR A 23 9.92 -3.69 -10.11
N ARG A 24 10.84 -3.43 -11.05
CA ARG A 24 10.53 -2.79 -12.35
C ARG A 24 10.15 -3.79 -13.45
N GLY A 25 10.03 -5.08 -13.12
CA GLY A 25 9.60 -6.16 -14.01
C GLY A 25 8.63 -7.11 -13.29
N GLY A 26 8.35 -8.29 -13.87
CA GLY A 26 7.52 -9.31 -13.19
C GLY A 26 6.05 -8.92 -12.98
N GLY A 27 5.55 -7.94 -13.73
CA GLY A 27 4.19 -7.38 -13.57
C GLY A 27 4.18 -6.02 -12.85
N GLY A 28 5.27 -5.67 -12.15
CA GLY A 28 5.52 -4.30 -11.70
C GLY A 28 5.99 -3.40 -12.85
N GLY A 29 5.90 -2.09 -12.66
CA GLY A 29 6.28 -1.12 -13.68
C GLY A 29 6.04 0.32 -13.26
N GLN A 30 6.03 1.23 -14.24
CA GLN A 30 5.78 2.63 -13.98
C GLN A 30 4.37 2.85 -13.41
N CYS A 31 4.30 3.55 -12.29
CA CYS A 31 3.09 3.91 -11.58
C CYS A 31 3.06 5.43 -11.42
N ASN A 32 2.04 6.06 -11.99
CA ASN A 32 1.76 7.48 -11.79
C ASN A 32 0.39 7.55 -11.11
N CYS A 33 0.40 7.57 -9.78
CA CYS A 33 -0.82 7.42 -8.97
C CYS A 33 -0.64 8.08 -7.61
N VAL A 34 -1.71 8.69 -7.11
CA VAL A 34 -1.85 9.15 -5.73
C VAL A 34 -2.85 8.22 -5.04
N ALA A 35 -2.38 7.41 -4.09
CA ALA A 35 -3.22 6.40 -3.43
C ALA A 35 -3.31 6.62 -1.92
N GLY A 36 -4.51 6.44 -1.36
CA GLY A 36 -4.77 6.50 0.07
C GLY A 36 -4.58 5.13 0.76
N MET A 37 -3.98 5.14 1.94
CA MET A 37 -3.89 3.98 2.83
C MET A 37 -4.71 4.29 4.08
N LYS A 38 -5.89 3.66 4.18
CA LYS A 38 -6.77 3.80 5.35
C LYS A 38 -6.56 2.61 6.27
N ILE A 39 -6.00 2.90 7.45
CA ILE A 39 -5.56 1.92 8.45
C ILE A 39 -6.40 2.18 9.70
N GLY A 40 -7.64 1.70 9.68
CA GLY A 40 -8.66 2.11 10.65
C GLY A 40 -8.94 3.61 10.59
N ARG A 41 -8.45 4.37 11.59
CA ARG A 41 -8.63 5.84 11.67
C ARG A 41 -7.45 6.63 11.10
N ASP A 42 -6.28 6.01 11.00
CA ASP A 42 -5.11 6.69 10.44
C ASP A 42 -5.17 6.62 8.91
N ILE A 43 -4.99 7.77 8.27
CA ILE A 43 -5.01 7.90 6.82
C ILE A 43 -3.67 8.44 6.36
N PHE A 44 -3.10 7.78 5.36
CA PHE A 44 -1.89 8.20 4.69
C PHE A 44 -2.14 8.31 3.19
N VAL A 45 -1.42 9.20 2.54
CA VAL A 45 -1.42 9.33 1.07
C VAL A 45 -0.01 9.07 0.58
N LEU A 46 0.10 8.19 -0.41
CA LEU A 46 1.33 7.84 -1.10
C LEU A 46 1.27 8.38 -2.52
N THR A 47 2.34 9.04 -2.96
CA THR A 47 2.48 9.51 -4.34
C THR A 47 3.53 8.68 -5.04
N PHE A 48 3.14 8.06 -6.14
CA PHE A 48 4.00 7.31 -7.03
C PHE A 48 4.18 8.09 -8.34
N GLU A 49 5.42 8.20 -8.79
CA GLU A 49 5.79 8.80 -10.07
C GLU A 49 6.87 7.94 -10.75
N GLY A 50 6.64 7.55 -12.01
CA GLY A 50 7.55 6.65 -12.72
C GLY A 50 7.74 5.34 -11.95
N PHE A 51 8.98 5.02 -11.57
CA PHE A 51 9.31 3.78 -10.84
C PHE A 51 9.42 3.97 -9.33
N GLU A 52 9.04 5.13 -8.80
CA GLU A 52 9.33 5.50 -7.41
C GLU A 52 8.06 5.84 -6.63
N CYS A 53 8.05 5.51 -5.34
CA CYS A 53 7.21 6.18 -4.37
C CYS A 53 7.96 7.41 -3.86
N ILE A 54 7.52 8.60 -4.24
CA ILE A 54 8.24 9.84 -3.97
C ILE A 54 7.85 10.48 -2.63
N GLN A 55 6.64 10.20 -2.14
CA GLN A 55 6.10 10.87 -0.97
C GLN A 55 5.15 9.98 -0.16
N ALA A 56 5.19 10.15 1.16
CA ALA A 56 4.17 9.67 2.09
C ALA A 56 3.74 10.82 3.01
N VAL A 57 2.45 11.05 3.16
CA VAL A 57 1.89 12.11 4.03
C VAL A 57 0.80 11.52 4.90
N LYS A 58 0.78 11.89 6.19
CA LYS A 58 -0.37 11.62 7.06
C LYS A 58 -1.42 12.70 6.84
N THR A 59 -2.68 12.30 6.71
CA THR A 59 -3.80 13.21 6.48
C THR A 59 -5.02 12.76 7.27
N ASP A 60 -6.12 13.51 7.16
CA ASP A 60 -7.45 13.12 7.60
C ASP A 60 -8.30 12.67 6.42
N LYS A 61 -9.61 12.49 6.64
CA LYS A 61 -10.53 12.01 5.61
C LYS A 61 -10.59 12.93 4.39
N SER A 62 -10.41 14.25 4.55
CA SER A 62 -10.43 15.19 3.41
C SER A 62 -9.26 14.95 2.45
N GLY A 63 -8.17 14.35 2.92
CA GLY A 63 -7.05 13.97 2.07
C GLY A 63 -7.34 12.81 1.13
N LEU A 64 -8.49 12.14 1.25
CA LEU A 64 -8.94 11.11 0.31
C LEU A 64 -9.74 11.67 -0.87
N ASP A 65 -10.20 12.92 -0.83
CA ASP A 65 -10.90 13.53 -1.96
C ASP A 65 -10.04 13.61 -3.24
N PRO A 66 -8.75 14.00 -3.18
CA PRO A 66 -7.93 14.13 -4.38
C PRO A 66 -7.25 12.83 -4.83
N VAL A 67 -7.29 11.74 -4.06
CA VAL A 67 -6.59 10.50 -4.42
C VAL A 67 -7.33 9.75 -5.54
N ASP A 68 -6.60 8.94 -6.30
CA ASP A 68 -7.19 8.06 -7.30
C ASP A 68 -8.10 7.05 -6.59
N PHE A 69 -7.52 6.24 -5.73
CA PHE A 69 -8.24 5.27 -4.89
C PHE A 69 -7.59 5.20 -3.51
N PHE A 70 -8.27 4.56 -2.57
CA PHE A 70 -7.69 4.19 -1.30
C PHE A 70 -7.98 2.73 -0.95
N LEU A 71 -7.00 2.11 -0.30
CA LEU A 71 -7.14 0.77 0.26
C LEU A 71 -7.68 0.89 1.68
N ASP A 72 -8.84 0.29 1.93
CA ASP A 72 -9.52 0.32 3.22
C ASP A 72 -9.41 -1.05 3.90
N MET A 73 -8.59 -1.13 4.95
CA MET A 73 -8.52 -2.32 5.79
C MET A 73 -8.44 -1.96 7.27
N ALA A 74 -8.95 -2.85 8.11
CA ALA A 74 -8.79 -2.74 9.54
C ALA A 74 -7.29 -2.83 9.92
N PRO A 75 -6.87 -2.22 11.05
CA PRO A 75 -5.48 -2.30 11.50
C PRO A 75 -4.96 -3.73 11.69
N GLY A 76 -5.85 -4.67 12.06
CA GLY A 76 -5.51 -6.08 12.19
C GLY A 76 -5.20 -6.78 10.86
N GLU A 77 -5.93 -6.45 9.79
CA GLU A 77 -5.70 -7.01 8.45
C GLU A 77 -4.39 -6.50 7.87
N TRP A 78 -4.15 -5.19 7.97
CA TRP A 78 -2.85 -4.59 7.61
C TRP A 78 -1.69 -5.26 8.35
N ARG A 79 -1.84 -5.46 9.65
CA ARG A 79 -0.83 -6.12 10.47
C ARG A 79 -0.59 -7.57 10.00
N ALA A 80 -1.64 -8.34 9.75
CA ALA A 80 -1.51 -9.73 9.30
C ALA A 80 -0.73 -9.84 7.98
N MET A 81 -1.07 -9.01 6.99
CA MET A 81 -0.34 -8.94 5.72
C MET A 81 1.15 -8.58 5.93
N LEU A 82 1.43 -7.59 6.77
CA LEU A 82 2.81 -7.15 7.02
C LEU A 82 3.62 -8.14 7.86
N GLU A 83 2.99 -8.86 8.79
CA GLU A 83 3.63 -9.96 9.52
C GLU A 83 3.95 -11.13 8.57
N ASN A 84 3.04 -11.47 7.67
CA ASN A 84 3.27 -12.47 6.62
C ASN A 84 4.46 -12.10 5.71
N ILE A 85 4.48 -10.86 5.21
CA ILE A 85 5.60 -10.32 4.40
C ILE A 85 6.92 -10.37 5.18
N MET A 86 6.91 -10.05 6.47
CA MET A 86 8.10 -10.09 7.32
C MET A 86 8.65 -11.52 7.47
N GLU A 87 7.79 -12.53 7.53
CA GLU A 87 8.19 -13.94 7.63
C GLU A 87 8.68 -14.51 6.30
N ASN A 88 8.03 -14.15 5.18
CA ASN A 88 8.23 -14.78 3.87
C ASN A 88 9.07 -13.96 2.89
N GLY A 89 9.35 -12.69 3.20
CA GLY A 89 10.01 -11.74 2.30
C GLY A 89 9.09 -11.11 1.25
N HIS A 90 7.86 -11.60 1.12
CA HIS A 90 6.80 -11.16 0.22
C HIS A 90 5.46 -11.68 0.76
N ALA A 91 4.34 -11.12 0.30
CA ALA A 91 3.03 -11.66 0.65
C ALA A 91 2.85 -13.04 0.00
N ASP A 92 2.38 -14.00 0.78
CA ASP A 92 1.90 -15.26 0.22
C ASP A 92 0.58 -15.07 -0.55
N LEU A 93 0.05 -16.16 -1.12
CA LEU A 93 -1.16 -16.14 -1.93
C LEU A 93 -2.42 -15.72 -1.17
N GLU A 94 -2.47 -15.84 0.15
CA GLU A 94 -3.61 -15.42 0.98
C GLU A 94 -3.55 -13.91 1.29
N TYR A 95 -2.35 -13.34 1.31
CA TYR A 95 -2.11 -11.94 1.69
C TYR A 95 -1.74 -11.01 0.54
N THR A 96 -1.84 -11.44 -0.72
CA THR A 96 -1.67 -10.50 -1.85
C THR A 96 -2.82 -9.50 -1.89
N LEU A 97 -2.55 -8.26 -2.31
CA LEU A 97 -3.59 -7.23 -2.50
C LEU A 97 -4.68 -7.68 -3.46
N ASN A 98 -4.34 -8.48 -4.48
CA ASN A 98 -5.31 -9.03 -5.41
C ASN A 98 -6.22 -10.08 -4.75
N THR A 99 -5.66 -10.98 -3.93
CA THR A 99 -6.47 -11.96 -3.18
C THR A 99 -7.37 -11.24 -2.18
N LEU A 100 -6.82 -10.30 -1.41
CA LEU A 100 -7.58 -9.52 -0.43
C LEU A 100 -8.70 -8.70 -1.07
N ASP A 101 -8.53 -8.24 -2.30
CA ASP A 101 -9.59 -7.59 -3.09
C ASP A 101 -10.69 -8.57 -3.50
N LEU A 102 -10.31 -9.71 -4.10
CA LEU A 102 -11.23 -10.73 -4.61
C LEU A 102 -12.06 -11.42 -3.52
N ASP A 103 -11.52 -11.53 -2.30
CA ASP A 103 -12.20 -12.15 -1.17
C ASP A 103 -13.29 -11.25 -0.54
N ARG A 104 -13.44 -10.02 -1.04
CA ARG A 104 -14.38 -9.04 -0.51
C ARG A 104 -15.54 -8.80 -1.46
N GLU A 105 -16.74 -8.68 -0.89
CA GLU A 105 -17.95 -8.37 -1.66
C GLU A 105 -17.86 -7.01 -2.38
N ASN A 106 -17.20 -6.02 -1.77
CA ASN A 106 -17.08 -4.66 -2.29
C ASN A 106 -15.65 -4.31 -2.75
N GLY A 107 -14.76 -5.30 -2.87
CA GLY A 107 -13.34 -5.07 -3.15
C GLY A 107 -12.56 -4.44 -1.99
N LEU A 108 -11.26 -4.25 -2.21
CA LEU A 108 -10.30 -3.63 -1.32
C LEU A 108 -10.08 -2.15 -1.66
N ALA A 109 -10.02 -1.83 -2.95
CA ALA A 109 -9.80 -0.47 -3.44
C ALA A 109 -11.14 0.22 -3.73
N THR A 110 -11.27 1.46 -3.24
CA THR A 110 -12.44 2.30 -3.51
C THR A 110 -12.02 3.75 -3.68
N SER A 111 -12.89 4.56 -4.27
CA SER A 111 -12.70 5.99 -4.43
C SER A 111 -13.75 6.78 -3.64
N MET A 112 -13.41 8.00 -3.24
CA MET A 112 -14.29 8.79 -2.34
C MET A 112 -15.64 9.16 -2.98
N HIS A 113 -15.72 9.15 -4.31
CA HIS A 113 -16.90 9.51 -5.09
C HIS A 113 -17.45 8.36 -5.97
N GLY A 114 -16.97 7.13 -5.81
CA GLY A 114 -17.38 5.99 -6.63
C GLY A 114 -16.98 6.12 -8.10
N ASP A 115 -15.82 6.72 -8.35
CA ASP A 115 -15.19 6.82 -9.66
C ASP A 115 -14.52 5.49 -10.03
N GLN A 116 -15.25 4.68 -10.80
CA GLN A 116 -14.79 3.39 -11.27
C GLN A 116 -13.49 3.46 -12.09
N TYR A 117 -13.25 4.55 -12.84
CA TYR A 117 -12.02 4.68 -13.62
C TYR A 117 -10.79 4.79 -12.70
N ARG A 118 -10.94 5.51 -11.59
CA ARG A 118 -9.86 5.61 -10.60
C ARG A 118 -9.66 4.30 -9.84
N GLU A 119 -10.73 3.57 -9.57
CA GLU A 119 -10.67 2.23 -8.99
C GLU A 119 -9.97 1.24 -9.93
N ASP A 120 -10.19 1.34 -11.25
CA ASP A 120 -9.47 0.54 -12.24
C ASP A 120 -7.94 0.78 -12.24
N LEU A 121 -7.46 1.94 -11.75
CA LEU A 121 -6.04 2.18 -11.58
C LEU A 121 -5.42 1.28 -10.51
N PHE A 122 -6.20 0.86 -9.51
CA PHE A 122 -5.71 -0.14 -8.54
C PHE A 122 -5.35 -1.44 -9.25
N PHE A 123 -6.22 -1.98 -10.11
CA PHE A 123 -5.91 -3.21 -10.86
C PHE A 123 -4.76 -3.03 -11.83
N ARG A 124 -4.65 -1.85 -12.47
CA ARG A 124 -3.53 -1.53 -13.36
C ARG A 124 -2.19 -1.52 -12.63
N TYR A 125 -2.15 -1.01 -11.41
CA TYR A 125 -0.92 -0.83 -10.63
C TYR A 125 -0.75 -1.83 -9.49
N ASN A 126 -1.65 -2.81 -9.36
CA ASN A 126 -1.77 -3.71 -8.22
C ASN A 126 -0.43 -4.36 -7.85
N GLN A 127 0.28 -4.90 -8.84
CA GLN A 127 1.56 -5.54 -8.62
C GLN A 127 2.65 -4.57 -8.15
N THR A 128 2.65 -3.32 -8.61
CA THR A 128 3.57 -2.28 -8.11
C THR A 128 3.27 -1.94 -6.65
N PHE A 129 2.00 -1.86 -6.27
CA PHE A 129 1.60 -1.70 -4.86
C PHE A 129 1.99 -2.91 -4.02
N GLN A 130 1.81 -4.13 -4.54
CA GLN A 130 2.23 -5.35 -3.86
C GLN A 130 3.74 -5.31 -3.58
N TYR A 131 4.56 -5.01 -4.60
CA TYR A 131 6.00 -4.87 -4.43
C TYR A 131 6.41 -3.77 -3.45
N PHE A 132 5.68 -2.66 -3.41
CA PHE A 132 5.88 -1.64 -2.39
C PHE A 132 5.69 -2.21 -0.97
N PHE A 133 4.63 -2.99 -0.73
CA PHE A 133 4.43 -3.61 0.57
C PHE A 133 5.42 -4.76 0.84
N ASP A 134 5.78 -5.57 -0.15
CA ASP A 134 6.79 -6.63 -0.02
C ASP A 134 8.15 -6.06 0.38
N ALA A 135 8.50 -4.86 -0.10
CA ALA A 135 9.72 -4.15 0.30
C ALA A 135 9.79 -3.89 1.82
N SER A 136 8.65 -3.90 2.52
CA SER A 136 8.59 -3.76 3.97
C SER A 136 9.23 -4.93 4.73
N ALA A 137 9.44 -6.09 4.09
CA ALA A 137 10.20 -7.21 4.66
C ALA A 137 11.63 -6.80 5.08
N ARG A 138 12.21 -5.79 4.42
CA ARG A 138 13.55 -5.27 4.72
C ARG A 138 13.54 -4.12 5.74
N VAL A 139 12.37 -3.73 6.23
CA VAL A 139 12.19 -2.70 7.26
C VAL A 139 11.97 -3.38 8.61
N LYS A 140 12.76 -2.99 9.62
CA LYS A 140 12.56 -3.46 11.01
C LYS A 140 11.29 -2.83 11.60
N THR A 141 10.13 -3.42 11.29
CA THR A 141 8.81 -2.93 11.68
C THR A 141 8.49 -3.26 13.13
N LYS A 142 7.88 -2.32 13.85
CA LYS A 142 7.15 -2.61 15.09
C LYS A 142 5.71 -2.14 14.94
N PHE A 143 4.75 -2.92 15.42
CA PHE A 143 3.35 -2.53 15.39
C PHE A 143 3.00 -1.76 16.67
N GLY A 144 2.32 -0.61 16.54
CA GLY A 144 1.77 0.09 17.70
C GLY A 144 0.85 -0.83 18.51
N GLY A 145 0.93 -0.77 19.84
CA GLY A 145 0.02 -1.51 20.72
C GLY A 145 -1.43 -1.06 20.50
N LYS A 146 -2.37 -2.00 20.71
CA LYS A 146 -3.82 -1.81 20.54
C LYS A 146 -4.36 -0.55 21.19
#